data_AF-A0A9E4MNV2-F1
#
_entry.id   AF-A0A9E4MNV2-F1
#
_cell.length_a   1.000
_cell.length_b   1.000
_cell.length_c   1.000
_cell.angle_alpha   90.00
_cell.angle_beta   90.00
_cell.angle_gamma   90.00
#
_symmetry.space_group_name_H-M   'P 1'
#
loop_
_entity.id
_entity.type
_entity.pdbx_description
1 polymer ?
#
loop_
_entity_poly.entity_id
_entity_poly.type
_entity_poly.pdbx_seq_one_letter_code
_entity_poly.pdbx_strand_id
1 'polypeptide(L)'
;MGSFMIGAMLPWNLRANRSVKLLSLPQSSPKIVAPSPQPAQPPEKLKPPTVAPTTPEQSSTPSSPTPTQERQESKLPPIDPRTLPSVGQTISQRVAGVQTAVTRLKEQRFENKIPDRFKGKTVKDLELNSDQKVIALTFDDGPWPTTTEQILDILKENNVKATFFWVGQALNNHQEIGKRVAADGHVIANHTWNHRYHKHSQAEAAKEIDRTADLIEELVGVKTPIFRPPGGVEDNGLVDYVLGRDYVNIMWSSDSRDWRSSASAIKSNVLSSVKPGRIILLHDGGGNRAETVKVLPEIITEIKQQGYRFVTIPELLEIADQHLAQQERQGEQLSSVESTDSNAIMTE
;
A
#
# COMPACT_ATOMS: atom_id res chain seq x y z
N MET A 1 50.80 -39.88 19.10
CA MET A 1 50.05 -38.98 20.00
C MET A 1 50.24 -37.56 19.51
N GLY A 2 49.14 -36.83 19.27
CA GLY A 2 49.08 -35.37 19.25
C GLY A 2 49.54 -34.65 17.96
N SER A 3 48.61 -34.46 17.03
CA SER A 3 48.75 -33.56 15.88
C SER A 3 48.64 -32.08 16.34
N PHE A 4 49.59 -31.22 15.94
CA PHE A 4 49.53 -29.78 16.19
C PHE A 4 48.84 -29.07 15.01
N MET A 5 47.67 -28.49 15.29
CA MET A 5 46.90 -27.66 14.36
C MET A 5 47.50 -26.25 14.28
N ILE A 6 47.64 -25.77 13.05
CA ILE A 6 48.05 -24.41 12.67
C ILE A 6 46.87 -23.46 12.91
N GLY A 7 47.08 -22.44 13.73
CA GLY A 7 46.14 -21.33 13.91
C GLY A 7 46.26 -20.31 12.78
N ALA A 8 45.18 -20.14 12.01
CA ALA A 8 45.02 -19.03 11.07
C ALA A 8 44.17 -17.93 11.71
N MET A 9 44.78 -16.78 12.00
CA MET A 9 44.10 -15.52 12.26
C MET A 9 43.83 -14.82 10.92
N LEU A 10 42.57 -14.46 10.67
CA LEU A 10 42.16 -13.51 9.63
C LEU A 10 41.17 -12.52 10.26
N PRO A 11 41.39 -11.19 10.15
CA PRO A 11 40.48 -10.22 10.71
C PRO A 11 39.29 -9.98 9.78
N TRP A 12 38.09 -10.06 10.36
CA TRP A 12 36.85 -9.48 9.85
C TRP A 12 36.96 -7.95 9.79
N ASN A 13 36.67 -7.35 8.64
CA ASN A 13 36.01 -6.04 8.55
C ASN A 13 35.62 -5.70 7.11
N LEU A 14 34.37 -5.99 6.72
CA LEU A 14 33.68 -5.23 5.69
C LEU A 14 32.27 -4.89 6.18
N ARG A 15 32.08 -3.64 6.60
CA ARG A 15 30.75 -3.03 6.74
C ARG A 15 30.18 -2.85 5.32
N ALA A 16 29.17 -3.65 4.98
CA ALA A 16 28.39 -3.44 3.76
C ALA A 16 27.46 -2.22 3.92
N ASN A 17 27.48 -1.35 2.91
CA ASN A 17 26.68 -0.14 2.79
C ASN A 17 25.18 -0.52 2.67
N ARG A 18 24.32 -0.10 3.61
CA ARG A 18 22.90 -0.54 3.73
C ARG A 18 21.87 0.42 3.14
N SER A 19 22.28 1.37 2.31
CA SER A 19 21.39 2.30 1.63
C SER A 19 21.47 2.09 0.12
N VAL A 20 20.34 1.76 -0.53
CA VAL A 20 20.23 1.90 -1.99
C VAL A 20 19.90 3.37 -2.25
N LYS A 21 20.86 4.10 -2.82
CA LYS A 21 20.69 5.47 -3.29
C LYS A 21 21.19 5.50 -4.73
N LEU A 22 20.26 5.46 -5.69
CA LEU A 22 20.59 5.81 -7.08
C LEU A 22 20.89 7.33 -7.13
N LEU A 23 21.89 7.71 -7.93
CA LEU A 23 22.65 8.96 -7.80
C LEU A 23 21.78 10.24 -7.70
N SER A 24 22.13 11.12 -6.76
CA SER A 24 21.67 12.52 -6.75
C SER A 24 22.64 13.45 -5.99
N LEU A 25 22.94 14.60 -6.61
CA LEU A 25 23.81 15.70 -6.16
C LEU A 25 23.23 16.49 -4.97
N PRO A 26 24.02 17.32 -4.24
CA PRO A 26 23.67 17.73 -2.90
C PRO A 26 22.72 18.93 -2.86
N GLN A 27 21.71 18.88 -1.99
CA GLN A 27 21.08 20.07 -1.43
C GLN A 27 20.94 19.95 0.08
N SER A 28 21.43 20.97 0.78
CA SER A 28 21.31 21.19 2.21
C SER A 28 19.88 21.61 2.58
N SER A 29 19.33 21.06 3.66
CA SER A 29 18.10 21.57 4.29
C SER A 29 18.32 21.77 5.80
N PRO A 30 17.78 22.86 6.40
CA PRO A 30 18.01 23.19 7.80
C PRO A 30 17.09 22.43 8.76
N LYS A 31 17.56 22.22 9.99
CA LYS A 31 16.81 21.64 11.12
C LYS A 31 15.70 22.59 11.57
N ILE A 32 14.48 22.07 11.77
CA ILE A 32 13.36 22.80 12.39
C ILE A 32 12.93 22.06 13.66
N VAL A 33 12.89 22.80 14.77
CA VAL A 33 12.40 22.39 16.09
C VAL A 33 10.87 22.60 16.14
N ALA A 34 10.14 21.62 16.65
CA ALA A 34 8.67 21.69 16.81
C ALA A 34 8.26 22.49 18.07
N PRO A 35 7.19 23.30 18.02
CA PRO A 35 6.63 23.96 19.21
C PRO A 35 5.59 23.08 19.93
N SER A 36 5.49 23.27 21.26
CA SER A 36 4.56 22.58 22.17
C SER A 36 3.08 22.97 21.96
N PRO A 37 2.11 22.06 22.25
CA PRO A 37 0.69 22.30 21.99
C PRO A 37 -0.03 23.11 23.09
N GLN A 38 -0.95 23.99 22.67
CA GLN A 38 -1.96 24.66 23.52
C GLN A 38 -3.30 23.88 23.54
N PRO A 39 -4.09 23.94 24.64
CA PRO A 39 -5.31 23.16 24.81
C PRO A 39 -6.53 23.73 24.07
N ALA A 40 -7.41 22.82 23.62
CA ALA A 40 -8.61 23.08 22.83
C ALA A 40 -9.79 23.63 23.65
N GLN A 41 -10.61 24.49 23.03
CA GLN A 41 -11.92 24.93 23.56
C GLN A 41 -13.07 24.01 23.09
N PRO A 42 -14.20 23.92 23.84
CA PRO A 42 -15.30 23.00 23.56
C PRO A 42 -16.30 23.52 22.51
N PRO A 43 -17.03 22.64 21.81
CA PRO A 43 -17.91 23.01 20.69
C PRO A 43 -19.33 23.46 21.12
N GLU A 44 -19.89 24.38 20.33
CA GLU A 44 -21.22 24.97 20.46
C GLU A 44 -22.31 24.11 19.76
N LYS A 45 -23.53 24.08 20.31
CA LYS A 45 -24.63 23.16 19.94
C LYS A 45 -25.41 23.62 18.69
N LEU A 46 -25.57 22.75 17.70
CA LEU A 46 -26.43 22.93 16.52
C LEU A 46 -27.86 22.41 16.76
N LYS A 47 -28.88 23.17 16.31
CA LYS A 47 -30.31 22.78 16.30
C LYS A 47 -30.69 22.05 14.99
N PRO A 48 -31.66 21.11 15.02
CA PRO A 48 -32.05 20.32 13.85
C PRO A 48 -33.06 21.03 12.93
N PRO A 49 -33.11 20.67 11.62
CA PRO A 49 -34.07 21.23 10.67
C PRO A 49 -35.40 20.47 10.60
N THR A 50 -36.45 21.23 10.29
CA THR A 50 -37.86 20.87 10.18
C THR A 50 -38.19 20.16 8.85
N VAL A 51 -39.02 19.12 8.90
CA VAL A 51 -39.59 18.38 7.76
C VAL A 51 -41.01 18.86 7.49
N ALA A 52 -41.41 18.93 6.21
CA ALA A 52 -42.80 19.06 5.78
C ALA A 52 -43.13 18.05 4.64
N PRO A 53 -44.40 17.63 4.48
CA PRO A 53 -44.78 16.34 3.90
C PRO A 53 -45.36 16.42 2.48
N THR A 54 -45.37 15.31 1.74
CA THR A 54 -46.28 15.07 0.60
C THR A 54 -46.67 13.59 0.52
N THR A 55 -47.95 13.35 0.22
CA THR A 55 -48.65 12.05 0.07
C THR A 55 -49.51 12.16 -1.22
N PRO A 56 -50.16 11.09 -1.75
CA PRO A 56 -49.62 10.01 -2.59
C PRO A 56 -50.34 9.84 -3.96
N GLU A 57 -49.89 8.81 -4.72
CA GLU A 57 -50.68 7.90 -5.58
C GLU A 57 -51.10 8.33 -7.01
N GLN A 58 -50.67 7.60 -8.04
CA GLN A 58 -51.54 6.66 -8.80
C GLN A 58 -50.87 5.98 -10.01
N SER A 59 -51.30 4.74 -10.21
CA SER A 59 -50.99 3.77 -11.27
C SER A 59 -51.80 4.02 -12.54
N SER A 60 -51.23 3.77 -13.73
CA SER A 60 -51.94 3.14 -14.86
C SER A 60 -51.04 2.82 -16.06
N THR A 61 -51.13 1.57 -16.52
CA THR A 61 -50.96 1.07 -17.91
C THR A 61 -52.18 0.15 -18.16
N PRO A 62 -52.51 -0.40 -19.37
CA PRO A 62 -51.75 -0.45 -20.64
C PRO A 62 -52.60 -0.23 -21.93
N SER A 63 -51.97 -0.24 -23.12
CA SER A 63 -52.52 -0.78 -24.39
C SER A 63 -51.48 -0.83 -25.54
N SER A 64 -51.42 -1.97 -26.23
CA SER A 64 -50.59 -2.39 -27.41
C SER A 64 -51.21 -1.92 -28.76
N PRO A 65 -50.77 -2.33 -30.01
CA PRO A 65 -49.69 -3.24 -30.43
C PRO A 65 -48.80 -2.80 -31.66
N THR A 66 -47.86 -3.71 -31.98
CA THR A 66 -46.77 -3.89 -32.97
C THR A 66 -47.01 -3.52 -34.45
N PRO A 67 -45.93 -3.43 -35.27
CA PRO A 67 -45.77 -4.44 -36.33
C PRO A 67 -44.37 -5.08 -36.45
N THR A 68 -44.40 -6.35 -36.84
CA THR A 68 -43.34 -7.35 -36.96
C THR A 68 -42.47 -7.12 -38.21
N GLN A 69 -41.14 -7.21 -38.07
CA GLN A 69 -40.22 -7.39 -39.20
C GLN A 69 -39.63 -8.81 -39.18
N GLU A 70 -39.76 -9.51 -40.31
CA GLU A 70 -39.19 -10.84 -40.56
C GLU A 70 -37.66 -10.82 -40.53
N ARG A 71 -37.06 -11.77 -39.80
CA ARG A 71 -35.62 -12.00 -39.75
C ARG A 71 -35.27 -13.21 -40.62
N GLN A 72 -34.46 -13.01 -41.65
CA GLN A 72 -33.89 -14.09 -42.46
C GLN A 72 -32.90 -14.94 -41.64
N GLU A 73 -33.09 -16.27 -41.62
CA GLU A 73 -32.19 -17.23 -40.99
C GLU A 73 -30.94 -17.49 -41.85
N SER A 74 -29.77 -17.22 -41.27
CA SER A 74 -28.48 -17.67 -41.78
C SER A 74 -28.26 -19.14 -41.42
N LYS A 75 -28.07 -20.01 -42.42
CA LYS A 75 -27.71 -21.43 -42.24
C LYS A 75 -26.32 -21.55 -41.58
N LEU A 76 -26.28 -21.88 -40.29
CA LEU A 76 -25.11 -22.42 -39.60
C LEU A 76 -25.12 -23.95 -39.68
N PRO A 77 -23.96 -24.63 -39.73
CA PRO A 77 -23.88 -26.09 -39.77
C PRO A 77 -24.46 -26.71 -38.49
N PRO A 78 -24.96 -27.96 -38.54
CA PRO A 78 -25.58 -28.61 -37.40
C PRO A 78 -24.57 -28.79 -36.26
N ILE A 79 -24.87 -28.20 -35.10
CA ILE A 79 -24.14 -28.45 -33.85
C ILE A 79 -24.65 -29.78 -33.30
N ASP A 80 -23.77 -30.79 -33.13
CA ASP A 80 -24.13 -32.05 -32.49
C ASP A 80 -24.45 -31.80 -31.00
N PRO A 81 -25.70 -32.01 -30.55
CA PRO A 81 -26.11 -31.77 -29.17
C PRO A 81 -25.31 -32.60 -28.14
N ARG A 82 -24.65 -33.69 -28.59
CA ARG A 82 -23.82 -34.55 -27.73
C ARG A 82 -22.41 -34.01 -27.49
N THR A 83 -22.00 -32.98 -28.24
CA THR A 83 -20.69 -32.34 -28.12
C THR A 83 -20.73 -31.01 -27.34
N LEU A 84 -21.93 -30.54 -27.00
CA LEU A 84 -22.10 -29.36 -26.17
C LEU A 84 -21.89 -29.75 -24.69
N PRO A 85 -20.92 -29.16 -23.97
CA PRO A 85 -20.89 -29.28 -22.53
C PRO A 85 -22.24 -28.81 -21.99
N SER A 86 -22.84 -29.58 -21.08
CA SER A 86 -24.13 -29.20 -20.54
C SER A 86 -24.03 -27.79 -19.95
N VAL A 87 -25.11 -27.01 -20.04
CA VAL A 87 -25.16 -25.65 -19.47
C VAL A 87 -24.72 -25.68 -18.00
N GLY A 88 -25.06 -26.76 -17.28
CA GLY A 88 -24.57 -27.04 -15.92
C GLY A 88 -23.05 -27.22 -15.82
N GLN A 89 -22.42 -28.01 -16.69
CA GLN A 89 -20.96 -28.19 -16.69
C GLN A 89 -20.21 -26.90 -17.02
N THR A 90 -20.71 -26.11 -17.98
CA THR A 90 -20.10 -24.83 -18.35
C THR A 90 -20.22 -23.79 -17.24
N ILE A 91 -21.36 -23.74 -16.54
CA ILE A 91 -21.55 -22.87 -15.38
C ILE A 91 -20.66 -23.34 -14.22
N SER A 92 -20.63 -24.64 -13.91
CA SER A 92 -19.79 -25.18 -12.83
C SER A 92 -18.29 -24.93 -13.08
N GLN A 93 -17.80 -25.06 -14.31
CA GLN A 93 -16.41 -24.76 -14.66
C GLN A 93 -16.08 -23.27 -14.54
N ARG A 94 -17.00 -22.38 -14.95
CA ARG A 94 -16.82 -20.94 -14.79
C ARG A 94 -16.88 -20.52 -13.33
N VAL A 95 -17.82 -21.07 -12.55
CA VAL A 95 -17.93 -20.83 -11.10
C VAL A 95 -16.68 -21.34 -10.39
N ALA A 96 -16.19 -22.54 -10.72
CA ALA A 96 -14.94 -23.07 -10.16
C ALA A 96 -13.73 -22.20 -10.53
N GLY A 97 -13.60 -21.78 -11.80
CA GLY A 97 -12.52 -20.89 -12.24
C GLY A 97 -12.55 -19.52 -11.57
N VAL A 98 -13.74 -18.94 -11.37
CA VAL A 98 -13.92 -17.70 -10.61
C VAL A 98 -13.61 -17.93 -9.13
N GLN A 99 -14.04 -19.04 -8.54
CA GLN A 99 -13.76 -19.37 -7.13
C GLN A 99 -12.26 -19.56 -6.91
N THR A 100 -11.55 -20.27 -7.79
CA THR A 100 -10.10 -20.43 -7.72
C THR A 100 -9.36 -19.11 -7.93
N ALA A 101 -9.81 -18.26 -8.87
CA ALA A 101 -9.24 -16.92 -9.04
C ALA A 101 -9.48 -16.04 -7.80
N VAL A 102 -10.69 -16.08 -7.22
CA VAL A 102 -11.03 -15.37 -5.98
C VAL A 102 -10.24 -15.89 -4.79
N THR A 103 -10.08 -17.22 -4.66
CA THR A 103 -9.26 -17.83 -3.60
C THR A 103 -7.78 -17.46 -3.78
N ARG A 104 -7.24 -17.53 -5.00
CA ARG A 104 -5.86 -17.11 -5.30
C ARG A 104 -5.65 -15.62 -5.03
N LEU A 105 -6.61 -14.76 -5.38
CA LEU A 105 -6.57 -13.33 -5.09
C LEU A 105 -6.72 -13.05 -3.59
N LYS A 106 -7.47 -13.87 -2.86
CA LYS A 106 -7.54 -13.81 -1.39
C LYS A 106 -6.22 -14.24 -0.77
N GLU A 107 -5.68 -15.38 -1.16
CA GLU A 107 -4.39 -15.91 -0.68
C GLU A 107 -3.23 -14.95 -1.02
N GLN A 108 -3.17 -14.42 -2.24
CA GLN A 108 -2.19 -13.39 -2.64
C GLN A 108 -2.42 -12.04 -1.93
N ARG A 109 -3.66 -11.69 -1.56
CA ARG A 109 -3.94 -10.47 -0.77
C ARG A 109 -3.52 -10.57 0.69
N PHE A 110 -3.49 -11.78 1.26
CA PHE A 110 -3.22 -11.98 2.67
C PHE A 110 -1.77 -12.38 2.95
N GLU A 111 -1.04 -12.89 1.96
CA GLU A 111 0.41 -12.98 2.09
C GLU A 111 1.01 -11.57 1.93
N ASN A 112 1.14 -10.83 3.04
CA ASN A 112 1.97 -9.61 3.16
C ASN A 112 3.48 -9.94 2.96
N LYS A 113 3.80 -10.78 1.96
CA LYS A 113 5.14 -11.21 1.61
C LYS A 113 5.85 -10.05 0.96
N ILE A 114 7.00 -9.73 1.53
CA ILE A 114 7.93 -8.74 0.99
C ILE A 114 8.93 -9.49 0.10
N PRO A 115 9.20 -9.03 -1.13
CA PRO A 115 10.26 -9.58 -1.96
C PRO A 115 11.62 -9.51 -1.24
N ASP A 116 12.44 -10.55 -1.37
CA ASP A 116 13.70 -10.69 -0.62
C ASP A 116 14.64 -9.48 -0.78
N ARG A 117 14.61 -8.83 -1.95
CA ARG A 117 15.36 -7.59 -2.25
C ARG A 117 15.15 -6.47 -1.23
N PHE A 118 13.95 -6.38 -0.66
CA PHE A 118 13.58 -5.31 0.26
C PHE A 118 13.69 -5.69 1.74
N LYS A 119 13.91 -6.97 2.06
CA LYS A 119 14.11 -7.42 3.45
C LYS A 119 15.39 -6.81 4.01
N GLY A 120 15.31 -6.29 5.23
CA GLY A 120 16.40 -5.59 5.90
C GLY A 120 16.81 -4.29 5.21
N LYS A 121 15.94 -3.68 4.39
CA LYS A 121 16.18 -2.40 3.70
C LYS A 121 15.20 -1.31 4.13
N THR A 122 15.63 -0.07 3.95
CA THR A 122 14.76 1.11 3.99
C THR A 122 14.39 1.51 2.55
N VAL A 123 13.10 1.59 2.26
CA VAL A 123 12.54 2.11 1.01
C VAL A 123 12.04 3.52 1.25
N LYS A 124 12.67 4.50 0.62
CA LYS A 124 12.26 5.92 0.66
C LYS A 124 11.54 6.37 -0.58
N ASP A 125 11.95 5.81 -1.70
CA ASP A 125 11.41 6.08 -3.00
C ASP A 125 11.55 4.82 -3.87
N LEU A 126 10.66 4.71 -4.86
CA LEU A 126 10.70 3.68 -5.88
C LEU A 126 10.58 4.37 -7.23
N GLU A 127 11.59 4.19 -8.06
CA GLU A 127 11.58 4.68 -9.43
C GLU A 127 11.06 3.56 -10.31
N LEU A 128 9.87 3.78 -10.88
CA LEU A 128 9.27 2.90 -11.87
C LEU A 128 9.21 3.63 -13.21
N ASN A 129 9.22 2.86 -14.30
CA ASN A 129 9.04 3.41 -15.64
C ASN A 129 7.69 4.12 -15.78
N SER A 130 7.60 5.04 -16.76
CA SER A 130 6.38 5.81 -17.07
C SER A 130 5.14 4.96 -17.32
N ASP A 131 5.33 3.73 -17.77
CA ASP A 131 4.25 2.80 -18.15
C ASP A 131 3.65 2.10 -16.92
N GLN A 132 4.36 2.10 -15.78
CA GLN A 132 3.91 1.53 -14.52
C GLN A 132 3.32 2.63 -13.62
N LYS A 133 2.21 3.22 -14.06
CA LYS A 133 1.48 4.26 -13.31
C LYS A 133 0.78 3.71 -12.06
N VAL A 134 1.54 3.40 -11.02
CA VAL A 134 1.04 2.97 -9.72
C VAL A 134 1.55 3.88 -8.60
N ILE A 135 0.70 4.11 -7.60
CA ILE A 135 1.00 4.93 -6.41
C ILE A 135 0.37 4.26 -5.18
N ALA A 136 1.03 4.37 -4.03
CA ALA A 136 0.50 3.90 -2.75
C ALA A 136 0.01 5.06 -1.88
N LEU A 137 -1.24 4.98 -1.41
CA LEU A 137 -1.73 5.79 -0.30
C LEU A 137 -1.39 5.10 1.01
N THR A 138 -0.79 5.86 1.93
CA THR A 138 -0.46 5.39 3.26
C THR A 138 -0.99 6.33 4.34
N PHE A 139 -1.47 5.77 5.44
CA PHE A 139 -2.07 6.50 6.55
C PHE A 139 -1.40 6.10 7.87
N ASP A 140 -0.89 7.09 8.61
CA ASP A 140 -0.22 6.88 9.89
C ASP A 140 -1.13 7.23 11.09
N ASP A 141 -0.77 6.71 12.27
CA ASP A 141 -1.29 7.03 13.61
C ASP A 141 -2.65 6.44 14.02
N GLY A 142 -3.38 5.83 13.09
CA GLY A 142 -4.66 5.20 13.37
C GLY A 142 -4.59 3.90 14.19
N PRO A 143 -5.75 3.23 14.38
CA PRO A 143 -7.10 3.66 13.99
C PRO A 143 -7.73 4.63 15.00
N TRP A 144 -8.53 5.57 14.49
CA TRP A 144 -9.33 6.54 15.26
C TRP A 144 -10.81 6.44 14.84
N PRO A 145 -11.78 6.28 15.76
CA PRO A 145 -13.16 5.91 15.44
C PRO A 145 -13.88 6.72 14.37
N THR A 146 -13.70 8.04 14.33
CA THR A 146 -14.41 8.87 13.36
C THR A 146 -13.63 9.01 12.05
N THR A 147 -12.37 9.42 12.13
CA THR A 147 -11.58 9.78 10.95
C THR A 147 -11.17 8.56 10.14
N THR A 148 -10.76 7.46 10.78
CA THR A 148 -10.41 6.22 10.09
C THR A 148 -11.64 5.64 9.38
N GLU A 149 -12.81 5.60 10.03
CA GLU A 149 -14.03 5.07 9.39
C GLU A 149 -14.45 5.88 8.16
N GLN A 150 -14.41 7.22 8.25
CA GLN A 150 -14.69 8.10 7.11
C GLN A 150 -13.71 7.88 5.96
N ILE A 151 -12.41 7.71 6.27
CA ILE A 151 -11.40 7.40 5.26
C ILE A 151 -11.70 6.05 4.59
N LEU A 152 -12.08 5.02 5.37
CA LEU A 152 -12.43 3.71 4.81
C LEU A 152 -13.66 3.76 3.89
N ASP A 153 -14.67 4.54 4.25
CA ASP A 153 -15.84 4.77 3.40
C ASP A 153 -15.43 5.43 2.07
N ILE A 154 -14.63 6.49 2.12
CA ILE A 154 -14.10 7.16 0.92
C ILE A 154 -13.30 6.20 0.04
N LEU A 155 -12.40 5.41 0.63
CA LEU A 155 -11.58 4.44 -0.10
C LEU A 155 -12.46 3.36 -0.75
N LYS A 156 -13.50 2.89 -0.05
CA LYS A 156 -14.46 1.90 -0.56
C LYS A 156 -15.29 2.44 -1.71
N GLU A 157 -15.87 3.62 -1.57
CA GLU A 157 -16.64 4.31 -2.63
C GLU A 157 -15.81 4.50 -3.89
N ASN A 158 -14.51 4.73 -3.72
CA ASN A 158 -13.58 4.88 -4.82
C ASN A 158 -12.94 3.57 -5.28
N ASN A 159 -13.24 2.41 -4.70
CA ASN A 159 -12.57 1.14 -4.99
C ASN A 159 -11.02 1.26 -4.95
N VAL A 160 -10.51 1.90 -3.91
CA VAL A 160 -9.07 2.11 -3.65
C VAL A 160 -8.64 1.28 -2.45
N LYS A 161 -7.45 0.68 -2.53
CA LYS A 161 -6.77 0.03 -1.40
C LYS A 161 -5.58 0.86 -0.96
N ALA A 162 -5.23 0.73 0.31
CA ALA A 162 -4.26 1.58 1.00
C ALA A 162 -3.52 0.75 2.06
N THR A 163 -2.46 1.32 2.62
CA THR A 163 -1.70 0.72 3.73
C THR A 163 -1.75 1.64 4.95
N PHE A 164 -2.08 1.08 6.10
CA PHE A 164 -2.27 1.80 7.35
C PHE A 164 -1.14 1.45 8.32
N PHE A 165 -0.28 2.40 8.64
CA PHE A 165 0.78 2.26 9.63
C PHE A 165 0.24 2.67 10.99
N TRP A 166 -0.13 1.68 11.80
CA TRP A 166 -0.90 1.93 13.01
C TRP A 166 -0.14 1.70 14.29
N VAL A 167 -0.50 2.53 15.27
CA VAL A 167 0.05 2.52 16.61
C VAL A 167 -0.65 1.42 17.39
N GLY A 168 0.11 0.50 18.00
CA GLY A 168 -0.43 -0.67 18.67
C GLY A 168 -1.46 -0.34 19.77
N GLN A 169 -1.24 0.72 20.55
CA GLN A 169 -2.22 1.18 21.55
C GLN A 169 -3.54 1.61 20.94
N ALA A 170 -3.52 2.35 19.81
CA ALA A 170 -4.73 2.78 19.13
C ALA A 170 -5.49 1.56 18.57
N LEU A 171 -4.76 0.62 17.95
CA LEU A 171 -5.34 -0.60 17.41
C LEU A 171 -5.96 -1.48 18.51
N ASN A 172 -5.29 -1.60 19.66
CA ASN A 172 -5.78 -2.34 20.80
C ASN A 172 -7.12 -1.79 21.34
N ASN A 173 -7.30 -0.47 21.28
CA ASN A 173 -8.51 0.19 21.75
C ASN A 173 -9.67 0.14 20.74
N HIS A 174 -9.37 -0.13 19.46
CA HIS A 174 -10.32 -0.08 18.36
C HIS A 174 -10.18 -1.27 17.41
N GLN A 175 -10.11 -2.47 17.98
CA GLN A 175 -9.88 -3.72 17.24
C GLN A 175 -10.90 -3.98 16.13
N GLU A 176 -12.16 -3.58 16.33
CA GLU A 176 -13.22 -3.73 15.33
C GLU A 176 -12.93 -2.95 14.04
N ILE A 177 -12.29 -1.77 14.15
CA ILE A 177 -11.84 -1.01 12.98
C ILE A 177 -10.71 -1.77 12.27
N GLY A 178 -9.79 -2.40 13.02
CA GLY A 178 -8.74 -3.23 12.41
C GLY A 178 -9.28 -4.44 11.66
N LYS A 179 -10.28 -5.13 12.21
CA LYS A 179 -10.97 -6.22 11.50
C LYS A 179 -11.63 -5.72 10.21
N ARG A 180 -12.28 -4.55 10.26
CA ARG A 180 -12.89 -3.90 9.08
C ARG A 180 -11.83 -3.58 8.02
N VAL A 181 -10.70 -2.99 8.39
CA VAL A 181 -9.61 -2.66 7.45
C VAL A 181 -9.11 -3.89 6.71
N ALA A 182 -8.90 -5.00 7.43
CA ALA A 182 -8.52 -6.28 6.82
C ALA A 182 -9.64 -6.86 5.93
N ALA A 183 -10.90 -6.79 6.36
CA ALA A 183 -12.05 -7.29 5.59
C ALA A 183 -12.29 -6.51 4.29
N ASP A 184 -12.06 -5.19 4.31
CA ASP A 184 -12.09 -4.34 3.11
C ASP A 184 -10.82 -4.57 2.24
N GLY A 185 -9.85 -5.32 2.75
CA GLY A 185 -8.63 -5.78 2.06
C GLY A 185 -7.61 -4.68 1.84
N HIS A 186 -7.48 -3.81 2.83
CA HIS A 186 -6.34 -2.93 3.05
C HIS A 186 -5.27 -3.67 3.86
N VAL A 187 -4.08 -3.09 3.94
CA VAL A 187 -2.96 -3.65 4.72
C VAL A 187 -2.77 -2.86 6.00
N ILE A 188 -2.58 -3.55 7.13
CA ILE A 188 -2.13 -2.95 8.39
C ILE A 188 -0.63 -3.24 8.55
N ALA A 189 0.14 -2.18 8.79
CA ALA A 189 1.58 -2.17 8.99
C ALA A 189 1.92 -1.57 10.37
N ASN A 190 3.14 -1.83 10.83
CA ASN A 190 3.56 -1.50 12.19
C ASN A 190 4.06 -0.06 12.31
N HIS A 191 3.52 0.69 13.29
CA HIS A 191 3.95 2.05 13.64
C HIS A 191 4.28 2.20 15.13
N THR A 192 4.96 1.18 15.68
CA THR A 192 5.29 1.00 17.10
C THR A 192 4.06 0.81 18.01
N TRP A 193 4.28 0.68 19.32
CA TRP A 193 3.21 0.49 20.28
C TRP A 193 2.63 1.82 20.76
N ASN A 194 3.48 2.81 21.06
CA ASN A 194 3.08 4.06 21.72
C ASN A 194 3.56 5.35 21.04
N HIS A 195 4.12 5.26 19.82
CA HIS A 195 4.51 6.40 19.00
C HIS A 195 5.52 7.37 19.66
N ARG A 196 6.65 6.85 20.15
CA ARG A 196 7.71 7.63 20.83
C ARG A 196 8.91 7.90 19.93
N TYR A 197 9.49 9.09 20.10
CA TYR A 197 10.63 9.56 19.31
C TYR A 197 11.99 9.44 20.01
N HIS A 198 12.02 9.10 21.30
CA HIS A 198 13.28 9.01 22.06
C HIS A 198 14.16 7.86 21.54
N LYS A 199 15.41 7.80 21.98
CA LYS A 199 16.28 6.65 21.70
C LYS A 199 15.72 5.40 22.40
N HIS A 200 15.77 4.27 21.72
CA HIS A 200 15.35 2.98 22.23
C HIS A 200 16.57 2.06 22.29
N SER A 201 16.71 1.35 23.41
CA SER A 201 17.53 0.14 23.46
C SER A 201 16.91 -0.96 22.61
N GLN A 202 17.67 -2.01 22.31
CA GLN A 202 17.17 -3.17 21.56
C GLN A 202 15.95 -3.82 22.24
N ALA A 203 15.93 -3.87 23.57
CA ALA A 203 14.81 -4.43 24.34
C ALA A 203 13.56 -3.55 24.31
N GLU A 204 13.71 -2.23 24.29
CA GLU A 204 12.60 -1.30 24.14
C GLU A 204 12.03 -1.34 22.72
N ALA A 205 12.89 -1.37 21.70
CA ALA A 205 12.47 -1.53 20.31
C ALA A 205 11.70 -2.85 20.10
N ALA A 206 12.13 -3.95 20.73
CA ALA A 206 11.38 -5.20 20.72
C ALA A 206 9.97 -5.06 21.30
N LYS A 207 9.83 -4.40 22.46
CA LYS A 207 8.51 -4.17 23.09
C LYS A 207 7.60 -3.30 22.24
N GLU A 208 8.16 -2.33 21.55
CA GLU A 208 7.42 -1.43 20.67
C GLU A 208 6.94 -2.13 19.39
N ILE A 209 7.82 -2.90 18.76
CA ILE A 209 7.58 -3.46 17.43
C ILE A 209 6.92 -4.82 17.51
N ASP A 210 7.45 -5.75 18.30
CA ASP A 210 6.97 -7.14 18.32
C ASP A 210 5.57 -7.22 18.91
N ARG A 211 5.29 -6.45 19.98
CA ARG A 211 3.95 -6.38 20.57
C ARG A 211 2.90 -5.88 19.58
N THR A 212 3.22 -4.86 18.80
CA THR A 212 2.31 -4.34 17.77
C THR A 212 2.16 -5.36 16.63
N ALA A 213 3.23 -6.04 16.23
CA ALA A 213 3.17 -7.06 15.20
C ALA A 213 2.31 -8.25 15.61
N ASP A 214 2.43 -8.71 16.86
CA ASP A 214 1.65 -9.82 17.41
C ASP A 214 0.16 -9.47 17.50
N LEU A 215 -0.18 -8.24 17.91
CA LEU A 215 -1.58 -7.76 17.89
C LEU A 215 -2.15 -7.69 16.47
N ILE A 216 -1.36 -7.22 15.50
CA ILE A 216 -1.79 -7.19 14.10
C ILE A 216 -2.07 -8.62 13.61
N GLU A 217 -1.15 -9.55 13.88
CA GLU A 217 -1.30 -10.97 13.51
C GLU A 217 -2.53 -11.61 14.17
N GLU A 218 -2.77 -11.35 15.45
CA GLU A 218 -3.97 -11.83 16.16
C GLU A 218 -5.27 -11.36 15.50
N LEU A 219 -5.32 -10.10 15.07
CA LEU A 219 -6.54 -9.49 14.52
C LEU A 219 -6.79 -9.84 13.05
N VAL A 220 -5.72 -9.96 12.25
CA VAL A 220 -5.82 -10.10 10.79
C VAL A 220 -5.36 -11.46 10.26
N GLY A 221 -4.82 -12.31 11.15
CA GLY A 221 -4.35 -13.66 10.84
C GLY A 221 -2.99 -13.72 10.14
N VAL A 222 -2.35 -12.57 9.87
CA VAL A 222 -1.06 -12.51 9.17
C VAL A 222 -0.12 -11.51 9.81
N LYS A 223 1.12 -11.95 10.08
CA LYS A 223 2.18 -11.07 10.59
C LYS A 223 2.59 -10.06 9.53
N THR A 224 2.75 -8.80 9.92
CA THR A 224 3.21 -7.74 9.02
C THR A 224 4.72 -7.50 9.18
N PRO A 225 5.53 -7.82 8.16
CA PRO A 225 6.95 -7.49 8.15
C PRO A 225 7.23 -6.05 7.66
N ILE A 226 6.20 -5.18 7.64
CA ILE A 226 6.28 -3.81 7.15
C ILE A 226 6.23 -2.86 8.33
N PHE A 227 7.22 -1.97 8.41
CA PHE A 227 7.38 -1.01 9.50
C PHE A 227 7.60 0.41 8.96
N ARG A 228 7.13 1.41 9.71
CA ARG A 228 7.51 2.81 9.53
C ARG A 228 7.80 3.42 10.90
N PRO A 229 8.92 4.15 11.10
CA PRO A 229 9.20 4.78 12.38
C PRO A 229 8.36 6.05 12.59
N PRO A 230 7.85 6.28 13.81
CA PRO A 230 7.21 7.53 14.21
C PRO A 230 7.99 8.76 13.77
N GLY A 231 7.32 9.67 13.05
CA GLY A 231 7.89 10.92 12.55
C GLY A 231 9.06 10.76 11.57
N GLY A 232 9.28 9.55 11.04
CA GLY A 232 10.41 9.27 10.16
C GLY A 232 11.78 9.23 10.86
N VAL A 233 11.82 9.06 12.18
CA VAL A 233 13.08 9.05 12.94
C VAL A 233 13.83 7.73 12.71
N GLU A 234 14.89 7.77 11.89
CA GLU A 234 15.66 6.58 11.53
C GLU A 234 16.75 6.23 12.53
N ASP A 235 17.25 7.19 13.31
CA ASP A 235 18.45 7.02 14.12
C ASP A 235 18.17 6.67 15.60
N ASN A 236 16.94 6.29 15.96
CA ASN A 236 16.54 6.09 17.36
C ASN A 236 16.55 4.63 17.86
N GLY A 237 17.13 3.71 17.09
CA GLY A 237 17.22 2.29 17.44
C GLY A 237 16.07 1.43 16.91
N LEU A 238 14.93 2.02 16.53
CA LEU A 238 13.80 1.27 15.96
C LEU A 238 14.12 0.72 14.57
N VAL A 239 14.67 1.56 13.68
CA VAL A 239 15.04 1.14 12.33
C VAL A 239 16.14 0.08 12.39
N ASP A 240 17.18 0.28 13.20
CA ASP A 240 18.23 -0.74 13.40
C ASP A 240 17.66 -2.07 13.88
N TYR A 241 16.66 -2.04 14.78
CA TYR A 241 15.98 -3.24 15.26
C TYR A 241 15.28 -4.02 14.14
N VAL A 242 14.53 -3.33 13.28
CA VAL A 242 13.80 -3.99 12.18
C VAL A 242 14.73 -4.43 11.04
N LEU A 243 15.75 -3.65 10.69
CA LEU A 243 16.69 -4.00 9.61
C LEU A 243 17.65 -5.13 9.98
N GLY A 244 17.77 -5.46 11.26
CA GLY A 244 18.41 -6.68 11.75
C GLY A 244 17.54 -7.94 11.60
N ARG A 245 16.33 -7.81 11.06
CA ARG A 245 15.30 -8.85 10.89
C ARG A 245 14.73 -8.80 9.47
N ASP A 246 13.81 -9.71 9.16
CA ASP A 246 13.16 -9.82 7.83
C ASP A 246 12.09 -8.75 7.57
N TYR A 247 12.21 -7.57 8.18
CA TYR A 247 11.32 -6.45 7.95
C TYR A 247 11.79 -5.57 6.79
N VAL A 248 10.86 -4.81 6.23
CA VAL A 248 11.17 -3.62 5.41
C VAL A 248 10.77 -2.36 6.18
N ASN A 249 11.65 -1.37 6.18
CA ASN A 249 11.33 -0.04 6.68
C ASN A 249 10.82 0.84 5.52
N ILE A 250 9.60 1.35 5.61
CA ILE A 250 8.94 2.13 4.57
C ILE A 250 8.82 3.58 5.00
N MET A 251 9.49 4.47 4.28
CA MET A 251 9.31 5.91 4.42
C MET A 251 8.26 6.38 3.41
N TRP A 252 8.35 7.64 2.97
CA TRP A 252 7.48 8.19 1.95
C TRP A 252 8.29 9.07 1.00
N SER A 253 7.81 9.15 -0.23
CA SER A 253 8.38 9.99 -1.29
C SER A 253 7.52 11.23 -1.56
N SER A 254 6.33 11.33 -0.93
CA SER A 254 5.38 12.43 -1.03
C SER A 254 4.75 12.72 0.34
N ASP A 255 5.10 13.85 0.94
CA ASP A 255 4.54 14.30 2.22
C ASP A 255 3.39 15.29 1.98
N SER A 256 2.17 14.91 2.39
CA SER A 256 0.98 15.77 2.27
C SER A 256 0.99 16.94 3.27
N ARG A 257 1.70 16.79 4.40
CA ARG A 257 1.69 17.71 5.56
C ARG A 257 0.29 17.96 6.12
N ASP A 258 -0.59 16.98 6.00
CA ASP A 258 -2.00 17.07 6.39
C ASP A 258 -2.24 17.32 7.88
N TRP A 259 -1.29 16.94 8.74
CA TRP A 259 -1.32 17.25 10.18
C TRP A 259 -1.32 18.75 10.51
N ARG A 260 -1.01 19.64 9.56
CA ARG A 260 -0.99 21.11 9.76
C ARG A 260 -1.53 21.96 8.61
N SER A 261 -2.03 21.33 7.55
CA SER A 261 -2.34 22.02 6.30
C SER A 261 -3.86 22.06 6.05
N SER A 262 -4.32 23.06 5.30
CA SER A 262 -5.70 23.09 4.78
C SER A 262 -5.89 22.01 3.70
N ALA A 263 -7.13 21.62 3.44
CA ALA A 263 -7.50 20.71 2.34
C ALA A 263 -6.84 21.09 1.01
N SER A 264 -6.91 22.37 0.63
CA SER A 264 -6.31 22.87 -0.62
C SER A 264 -4.79 22.69 -0.67
N ALA A 265 -4.10 22.93 0.45
CA ALA A 265 -2.66 22.77 0.54
C ALA A 265 -2.26 21.28 0.54
N ILE A 266 -3.01 20.42 1.24
CA ILE A 266 -2.84 18.95 1.22
C ILE A 266 -2.90 18.45 -0.22
N LYS A 267 -3.95 18.82 -0.95
CA LYS A 267 -4.14 18.45 -2.34
C LYS A 267 -2.98 18.90 -3.22
N SER A 268 -2.58 20.18 -3.12
CA SER A 268 -1.46 20.71 -3.90
C SER A 268 -0.13 19.98 -3.61
N ASN A 269 0.16 19.72 -2.34
CA ASN A 269 1.37 18.98 -1.93
C ASN A 269 1.38 17.56 -2.52
N VAL A 270 0.24 16.86 -2.48
CA VAL A 270 0.13 15.51 -3.03
C VAL A 270 0.22 15.51 -4.55
N LEU A 271 -0.51 16.36 -5.25
CA LEU A 271 -0.58 16.33 -6.71
C LEU A 271 0.72 16.79 -7.39
N SER A 272 1.46 17.70 -6.76
CA SER A 272 2.75 18.17 -7.30
C SER A 272 3.87 17.12 -7.25
N SER A 273 3.69 16.05 -6.47
CA SER A 273 4.68 14.97 -6.34
C SER A 273 4.34 13.70 -7.13
N VAL A 274 3.15 13.65 -7.77
CA VAL A 274 2.62 12.46 -8.46
C VAL A 274 3.57 11.99 -9.56
N LYS A 275 4.11 10.78 -9.36
CA LYS A 275 4.98 10.05 -10.28
C LYS A 275 4.77 8.54 -10.11
N PRO A 276 5.17 7.69 -11.06
CA PRO A 276 5.21 6.24 -10.85
C PRO A 276 5.99 5.88 -9.58
N GLY A 277 5.45 4.97 -8.79
CA GLY A 277 6.11 4.44 -7.59
C GLY A 277 6.01 5.30 -6.33
N ARG A 278 5.32 6.45 -6.36
CA ARG A 278 5.23 7.31 -5.16
C ARG A 278 4.49 6.62 -4.01
N ILE A 279 5.01 6.86 -2.81
CA ILE A 279 4.39 6.54 -1.52
C ILE A 279 3.93 7.86 -0.89
N ILE A 280 2.62 8.05 -0.79
CA ILE A 280 2.00 9.25 -0.23
C ILE A 280 1.76 9.06 1.27
N LEU A 281 2.30 9.95 2.09
CA LEU A 281 2.05 10.03 3.53
C LEU A 281 0.85 10.92 3.82
N LEU A 282 -0.15 10.35 4.49
CA LEU A 282 -1.31 11.00 5.12
C LEU A 282 -1.45 10.44 6.54
N HIS A 283 -2.37 11.00 7.33
CA HIS A 283 -2.65 10.52 8.69
C HIS A 283 -4.15 10.27 8.85
N ASP A 284 -4.51 9.13 9.45
CA ASP A 284 -5.88 8.83 9.88
C ASP A 284 -6.08 8.98 11.40
N GLY A 285 -4.98 9.02 12.16
CA GLY A 285 -4.95 9.34 13.58
C GLY A 285 -4.07 10.54 13.93
N GLY A 286 -3.70 10.68 15.21
CA GLY A 286 -2.73 11.69 15.68
C GLY A 286 -3.30 13.11 15.84
N GLY A 287 -4.62 13.26 15.99
CA GLY A 287 -5.32 14.55 16.14
C GLY A 287 -6.42 14.77 15.11
N ASN A 288 -6.84 16.03 14.91
CA ASN A 288 -7.90 16.36 13.97
C ASN A 288 -7.44 16.16 12.50
N ARG A 289 -8.10 15.25 11.77
CA ARG A 289 -7.86 14.93 10.34
C ARG A 289 -9.02 15.34 9.42
N ALA A 290 -9.88 16.27 9.84
CA ALA A 290 -11.04 16.69 9.05
C ALA A 290 -10.67 17.22 7.65
N GLU A 291 -9.55 17.97 7.54
CA GLU A 291 -9.08 18.48 6.25
C GLU A 291 -8.57 17.34 5.34
N THR A 292 -7.93 16.31 5.89
CA THR A 292 -7.55 15.08 5.19
C THR A 292 -8.80 14.38 4.63
N VAL A 293 -9.79 14.10 5.49
CA VAL A 293 -11.06 13.46 5.12
C VAL A 293 -11.76 14.24 4.00
N LYS A 294 -11.84 15.56 4.14
CA LYS A 294 -12.50 16.46 3.20
C LYS A 294 -11.93 16.37 1.79
N VAL A 295 -10.61 16.29 1.65
CA VAL A 295 -9.94 16.42 0.35
C VAL A 295 -9.52 15.10 -0.29
N LEU A 296 -9.52 14.01 0.48
CA LEU A 296 -9.14 12.68 -0.01
C LEU A 296 -9.90 12.24 -1.29
N PRO A 297 -11.23 12.46 -1.44
CA PRO A 297 -11.95 12.09 -2.65
C PRO A 297 -11.43 12.80 -3.92
N GLU A 298 -11.09 14.08 -3.80
CA GLU A 298 -10.55 14.87 -4.92
C GLU A 298 -9.16 14.41 -5.31
N ILE A 299 -8.28 14.14 -4.33
CA ILE A 299 -6.94 13.59 -4.57
C ILE A 299 -7.04 12.26 -5.33
N ILE A 300 -7.90 11.35 -4.86
CA ILE A 300 -8.11 10.04 -5.51
C ILE A 300 -8.59 10.22 -6.94
N THR A 301 -9.56 11.11 -7.15
CA THR A 301 -10.14 11.37 -8.47
C THR A 301 -9.09 11.91 -9.44
N GLU A 302 -8.31 12.90 -9.06
CA GLU A 302 -7.34 13.54 -9.94
C GLU A 302 -6.14 12.64 -10.26
N ILE A 303 -5.66 11.85 -9.29
CA ILE A 303 -4.59 10.87 -9.54
C ILE A 303 -5.09 9.80 -10.52
N LYS A 304 -6.32 9.32 -10.39
CA LYS A 304 -6.92 8.38 -11.36
C LYS A 304 -7.08 8.98 -12.75
N GLN A 305 -7.50 10.24 -12.85
CA GLN A 305 -7.63 10.94 -14.14
C GLN A 305 -6.28 11.06 -14.87
N GLN A 306 -5.16 11.08 -14.14
CA GLN A 306 -3.81 11.02 -14.72
C GLN A 306 -3.38 9.61 -15.17
N GLY A 307 -4.24 8.61 -14.98
CA GLY A 307 -4.04 7.22 -15.39
C GLY A 307 -3.36 6.34 -14.34
N TYR A 308 -3.28 6.78 -13.08
CA TYR A 308 -2.67 5.99 -12.01
C TYR A 308 -3.65 5.01 -11.38
N ARG A 309 -3.12 3.84 -11.00
CA ARG A 309 -3.80 2.90 -10.12
C ARG A 309 -3.24 3.03 -8.71
N PHE A 310 -4.13 2.95 -7.73
CA PHE A 310 -3.73 2.84 -6.33
C PHE A 310 -3.43 1.39 -5.97
N VAL A 311 -2.33 1.20 -5.26
CA VAL A 311 -1.86 -0.11 -4.78
C VAL A 311 -1.47 -0.01 -3.30
N THR A 312 -1.48 -1.15 -2.61
CA THR A 312 -0.91 -1.28 -1.27
C THR A 312 0.63 -1.32 -1.32
N ILE A 313 1.29 -1.15 -0.17
CA ILE A 313 2.76 -1.27 -0.10
C ILE A 313 3.27 -2.64 -0.56
N PRO A 314 2.72 -3.80 -0.13
CA PRO A 314 3.16 -5.09 -0.65
C PRO A 314 3.06 -5.19 -2.18
N GLU A 315 1.94 -4.79 -2.76
CA GLU A 315 1.74 -4.78 -4.21
C GLU A 315 2.73 -3.84 -4.93
N LEU A 316 3.03 -2.68 -4.34
CA LEU A 316 4.01 -1.74 -4.89
C LEU A 316 5.42 -2.35 -4.88
N LEU A 317 5.82 -3.00 -3.80
CA LEU A 317 7.12 -3.67 -3.69
C LEU A 317 7.24 -4.82 -4.69
N GLU A 318 6.19 -5.62 -4.87
CA GLU A 318 6.16 -6.70 -5.86
C GLU A 318 6.33 -6.17 -7.29
N ILE A 319 5.59 -5.11 -7.65
CA ILE A 319 5.72 -4.46 -8.96
C ILE A 319 7.15 -3.93 -9.17
N ALA A 320 7.73 -3.32 -8.14
CA ALA A 320 9.10 -2.81 -8.18
C ALA A 320 10.14 -3.93 -8.32
N ASP A 321 9.98 -5.05 -7.61
CA ASP A 321 10.91 -6.17 -7.74
C ASP A 321 10.89 -6.77 -9.15
N GLN A 322 9.69 -6.96 -9.72
CA GLN A 322 9.52 -7.42 -11.10
C GLN A 322 10.14 -6.45 -12.10
N HIS A 323 9.98 -5.14 -11.88
CA HIS A 323 10.57 -4.11 -12.72
C HIS A 323 12.11 -4.15 -12.69
N LEU A 324 12.71 -4.22 -11.50
CA LEU A 324 14.16 -4.30 -11.33
C LEU A 324 14.72 -5.58 -11.94
N ALA A 325 14.06 -6.72 -11.73
CA ALA A 325 14.48 -7.99 -12.33
C ALA A 325 14.41 -7.97 -13.87
N GLN A 326 13.48 -7.23 -14.47
CA GLN A 326 13.43 -7.03 -15.91
C GLN A 326 14.60 -6.17 -16.41
N GLN A 327 14.94 -5.10 -15.71
CA GLN A 327 16.08 -4.24 -16.06
C GLN A 327 17.41 -4.99 -15.97
N GLU A 328 17.61 -5.79 -14.91
CA GLU A 328 18.80 -6.63 -14.72
C GLU A 328 18.99 -7.60 -15.90
N ARG A 329 17.92 -8.31 -16.31
CA ARG A 329 17.98 -9.21 -17.47
C ARG A 329 18.28 -8.51 -18.79
N GLN A 330 17.73 -7.31 -19.01
CA GLN A 330 18.01 -6.54 -20.22
C GLN A 330 19.46 -6.03 -20.25
N GLY A 331 20.01 -5.63 -19.11
CA GLY A 331 21.42 -5.22 -18.99
C GLY A 331 22.40 -6.38 -19.25
N GLU A 332 22.10 -7.57 -18.76
CA GLU A 332 22.89 -8.79 -19.02
C GLU A 332 22.83 -9.20 -20.50
N GLN A 333 21.68 -9.04 -21.15
CA GLN A 333 21.53 -9.36 -22.57
C GLN A 333 22.30 -8.37 -23.47
N LEU A 334 22.36 -7.08 -23.10
CA LEU A 334 23.14 -6.08 -23.85
C LEU A 334 24.66 -6.28 -23.67
N SER A 335 25.12 -6.59 -22.45
CA SER A 335 26.55 -6.82 -22.19
C SER A 335 27.08 -8.11 -22.82
N SER A 336 26.25 -9.15 -22.94
CA SER A 336 26.62 -10.39 -23.64
C SER A 336 26.77 -10.18 -25.15
N VAL A 337 25.91 -9.37 -25.79
CA VAL A 337 26.02 -9.05 -27.23
C VAL A 337 27.29 -8.24 -27.54
N GLU A 338 27.63 -7.23 -26.73
CA GLU A 338 28.88 -6.46 -26.89
C GLU A 338 30.15 -7.32 -26.71
N SER A 339 30.10 -8.34 -25.84
CA SER A 339 31.22 -9.26 -25.63
C SER A 339 31.45 -10.22 -26.80
N THR A 340 30.39 -10.64 -27.50
CA THR A 340 30.49 -11.50 -28.69
C THR A 340 31.03 -10.76 -29.91
N ASP A 341 30.65 -9.48 -30.10
CA ASP A 341 31.17 -8.67 -31.20
C ASP A 341 32.64 -8.29 -30.98
N SER A 342 33.07 -8.10 -29.74
CA SER A 342 34.47 -7.80 -29.41
C SER A 342 35.41 -9.00 -29.64
N ASN A 343 34.91 -10.24 -29.50
CA ASN A 343 35.69 -11.45 -29.78
C ASN A 343 35.73 -11.81 -31.28
N ALA A 344 34.80 -11.31 -32.09
CA ALA A 344 34.81 -11.53 -33.55
C ALA A 344 35.83 -10.63 -34.27
N ILE A 345 36.26 -9.52 -33.66
CA ILE A 345 37.20 -8.55 -34.26
C ILE A 345 38.68 -8.91 -33.98
N MET A 346 38.96 -9.85 -33.06
CA MET A 346 40.32 -10.26 -32.68
C MET A 346 40.82 -11.53 -33.41
N THR A 347 40.09 -12.04 -34.40
CA THR A 347 40.41 -13.28 -35.13
C THR A 347 40.70 -13.11 -36.64
N GLU A 348 41.02 -11.90 -37.12
CA GLU A 348 41.54 -11.70 -38.49
C GLU A 348 43.02 -11.31 -38.54
#